data_AF-X0WN45-F1
#
_entry.id   AF-X0WN45-F1
#
_cell.length_a   1.000
_cell.length_b   1.000
_cell.length_c   1.000
_cell.angle_alpha   90.00
_cell.angle_beta   90.00
_cell.angle_gamma   90.00
#
_symmetry.space_group_name_H-M   'P 1'
#
loop_
_entity.id
_entity.type
_entity.pdbx_description
1 polymer ?
#
loop_
_entity_poly.entity_id
_entity_poly.type
_entity_poly.pdbx_seq_one_letter_code
_entity_poly.pdbx_strand_id
1 'polypeptide(L)'
;MQNKKSKSSRSYIRPATKAATHPVRAQILKALKASDKSTVELESMTGEARYNLYHHLNALEQADFVGWKMRDNKTKLFHIKNPEKPEATVIVLDKNDIKSNKKRFKALLNILSEIEGKDIPDFDKITNAEICFYYSRK
;
A
#
# COMPACT_ATOMS: atom_id res chain seq x y z
N MET A 1 9.07 43.75 -7.03
CA MET A 1 8.76 42.71 -6.05
C MET A 1 7.27 42.42 -6.09
N GLN A 2 6.85 41.20 -6.44
CA GLN A 2 5.57 40.63 -6.02
C GLN A 2 5.69 39.10 -6.13
N ASN A 3 5.83 38.47 -4.97
CA ASN A 3 6.04 37.04 -4.82
C ASN A 3 4.68 36.33 -4.99
N LYS A 4 4.45 35.70 -6.14
CA LYS A 4 3.26 34.86 -6.39
C LYS A 4 3.39 33.62 -5.51
N LYS A 5 2.78 33.64 -4.32
CA LYS A 5 2.57 32.45 -3.49
C LYS A 5 1.92 31.37 -4.37
N SER A 6 2.67 30.31 -4.67
CA SER A 6 2.10 29.10 -5.28
C SER A 6 0.98 28.61 -4.35
N LYS A 7 -0.25 28.60 -4.87
CA LYS A 7 -1.37 27.97 -4.17
C LYS A 7 -0.94 26.52 -3.95
N SER A 8 -0.81 26.12 -2.69
CA SER A 8 -0.66 24.73 -2.27
C SER A 8 -1.61 23.89 -3.13
N SER A 9 -1.04 23.14 -4.06
CA SER A 9 -1.75 22.07 -4.75
C SER A 9 -2.11 21.09 -3.65
N ARG A 10 -3.35 21.18 -3.12
CA ARG A 10 -3.93 20.06 -2.37
C ARG A 10 -3.82 18.87 -3.31
N SER A 11 -2.78 18.08 -3.10
CA SER A 11 -2.63 16.80 -3.76
C SER A 11 -3.84 16.00 -3.31
N TYR A 12 -4.85 15.90 -4.19
CA TYR A 12 -5.96 15.01 -3.96
C TYR A 12 -5.37 13.61 -4.04
N ILE A 13 -4.89 13.12 -2.90
CA ILE A 13 -4.43 11.75 -2.71
C ILE A 13 -5.56 10.87 -3.26
N ARG A 14 -5.27 10.14 -4.35
CA ARG A 14 -6.27 9.37 -5.07
C ARG A 14 -6.91 8.33 -4.12
N PRO A 15 -8.18 7.94 -4.33
CA PRO A 15 -8.86 6.97 -3.46
C PRO A 15 -8.06 5.69 -3.24
N ALA A 16 -7.42 5.15 -4.28
CA ALA A 16 -6.55 3.98 -4.19
C ALA A 16 -5.35 4.18 -3.25
N THR A 17 -4.79 5.38 -3.20
CA THR A 17 -3.67 5.72 -2.30
C THR A 17 -4.15 5.80 -0.87
N LYS A 18 -5.26 6.52 -0.63
CA LYS A 18 -5.88 6.54 0.70
C LYS A 18 -6.25 5.15 1.17
N ALA A 19 -6.58 4.25 0.24
CA ALA A 19 -6.86 2.86 0.53
C ALA A 19 -5.62 2.11 1.00
N ALA A 20 -4.52 2.24 0.28
CA ALA A 20 -3.33 1.44 0.55
C ALA A 20 -2.40 2.02 1.63
N THR A 21 -2.39 3.34 1.88
CA THR A 21 -1.47 3.99 2.82
C THR A 21 -1.94 3.98 4.28
N HIS A 22 -3.00 3.24 4.59
CA HIS A 22 -3.45 3.08 5.97
C HIS A 22 -2.75 1.88 6.61
N PRO A 23 -2.17 2.01 7.81
CA PRO A 23 -1.31 0.97 8.40
C PRO A 23 -1.94 -0.43 8.40
N VAL A 24 -3.19 -0.54 8.84
CA VAL A 24 -3.93 -1.82 8.85
C VAL A 24 -4.15 -2.37 7.44
N ARG A 25 -4.46 -1.51 6.45
CA ARG A 25 -4.70 -1.95 5.07
C ARG A 25 -3.41 -2.38 4.39
N ALA A 26 -2.30 -1.69 4.67
CA ALA A 26 -0.97 -2.12 4.25
C ALA A 26 -0.60 -3.50 4.85
N GLN A 27 -0.90 -3.74 6.12
CA GLN A 27 -0.72 -5.05 6.77
C GLN A 27 -1.59 -6.14 6.13
N ILE A 28 -2.88 -5.84 5.86
CA ILE A 28 -3.77 -6.76 5.15
C ILE A 28 -3.22 -7.12 3.78
N LEU A 29 -2.83 -6.13 2.97
CA LEU A 29 -2.24 -6.35 1.64
C LEU A 29 -0.97 -7.20 1.74
N LYS A 30 -0.11 -6.93 2.73
CA LYS A 30 1.08 -7.75 2.96
C LYS A 30 0.73 -9.21 3.32
N ALA A 31 -0.24 -9.43 4.20
CA ALA A 31 -0.70 -10.77 4.57
C ALA A 31 -1.24 -11.54 3.35
N LEU A 32 -2.06 -10.87 2.53
CA LEU A 32 -2.66 -11.45 1.32
C LEU A 32 -1.65 -11.70 0.19
N LYS A 33 -0.51 -11.00 0.20
CA LYS A 33 0.59 -11.27 -0.75
C LYS A 33 1.22 -12.64 -0.53
N ALA A 34 1.21 -13.15 0.70
CA ALA A 34 1.77 -14.45 1.03
C ALA A 34 0.79 -15.59 0.71
N SER A 35 -0.50 -15.42 0.97
CA SER A 35 -1.55 -16.40 0.70
C SER A 35 -2.94 -15.79 0.94
N ASP A 36 -3.97 -16.42 0.37
CA ASP A 36 -5.36 -16.06 0.66
C ASP A 36 -5.68 -16.22 2.14
N LYS A 37 -6.44 -15.27 2.72
CA LYS A 37 -6.79 -15.27 4.15
C LYS A 37 -8.28 -15.05 4.38
N SER A 38 -8.83 -15.73 5.36
CA SER A 38 -10.13 -15.41 5.93
C SER A 38 -10.06 -14.18 6.84
N THR A 39 -11.20 -13.57 7.14
CA THR A 39 -11.26 -12.47 8.13
C THR A 39 -10.74 -12.88 9.51
N VAL A 40 -10.94 -14.15 9.91
CA VAL A 40 -10.45 -14.68 11.20
C VAL A 40 -8.91 -14.75 11.21
N GLU A 41 -8.30 -15.16 10.11
CA GLU A 41 -6.83 -15.16 10.01
C GLU A 41 -6.27 -13.73 9.98
N LEU A 42 -6.95 -12.82 9.28
CA LEU A 42 -6.55 -11.40 9.25
C LEU A 42 -6.67 -10.74 10.63
N GLU A 43 -7.69 -11.08 11.41
CA GLU A 43 -7.84 -10.65 12.82
C GLU A 43 -6.63 -11.08 13.65
N SER A 44 -6.24 -12.36 13.58
CA SER A 44 -5.05 -12.85 14.29
C SER A 44 -3.75 -12.19 13.83
N MET A 45 -3.63 -11.81 12.55
CA MET A 45 -2.41 -11.21 12.00
C MET A 45 -2.29 -9.71 12.24
N THR A 46 -3.42 -9.00 12.27
CA THR A 46 -3.46 -7.53 12.40
C THR A 46 -3.75 -7.06 13.83
N GLY A 47 -4.36 -7.93 14.65
CA GLY A 47 -4.87 -7.56 15.97
C GLY A 47 -6.16 -6.73 15.93
N GLU A 48 -6.74 -6.52 14.74
CA GLU A 48 -7.94 -5.71 14.55
C GLU A 48 -9.23 -6.52 14.71
N ALA A 49 -10.21 -5.93 15.37
CA ALA A 49 -11.53 -6.54 15.51
C ALA A 49 -12.20 -6.72 14.13
N ARG A 50 -12.99 -7.80 13.96
CA ARG A 50 -13.67 -8.12 12.69
C ARG A 50 -14.45 -6.98 12.06
N TYR A 51 -15.14 -6.18 12.87
CA TYR A 51 -15.90 -5.02 12.38
C TYR A 51 -14.99 -4.02 11.63
N ASN A 52 -13.82 -3.70 12.20
CA ASN A 52 -12.83 -2.81 11.57
C ASN A 52 -12.27 -3.45 10.31
N LEU A 53 -11.99 -4.76 10.35
CA LEU A 53 -11.50 -5.49 9.19
C LEU A 53 -12.47 -5.46 8.01
N TYR A 54 -13.78 -5.59 8.25
CA TYR A 54 -14.75 -5.46 7.16
C TYR A 54 -14.73 -4.06 6.53
N HIS A 55 -14.58 -3.01 7.33
CA HIS A 55 -14.43 -1.66 6.81
C HIS A 55 -13.17 -1.51 5.94
N HIS A 56 -12.04 -2.03 6.41
CA HIS A 56 -10.78 -1.99 5.67
C HIS A 56 -10.80 -2.83 4.39
N LEU A 57 -11.35 -4.04 4.45
CA LEU A 57 -11.46 -4.94 3.30
C LEU A 57 -12.40 -4.37 2.24
N ASN A 58 -13.52 -3.77 2.64
CA ASN A 58 -14.42 -3.09 1.70
C ASN A 58 -13.72 -1.93 0.99
N ALA A 59 -12.93 -1.12 1.71
CA ALA A 59 -12.19 -0.03 1.09
C ALA A 59 -11.11 -0.52 0.11
N LEU A 60 -10.46 -1.66 0.41
CA LEU A 60 -9.49 -2.28 -0.49
C LEU A 60 -10.15 -2.93 -1.71
N GLU A 61 -11.33 -3.53 -1.54
CA GLU A 61 -12.13 -4.13 -2.62
C GLU A 61 -12.63 -3.06 -3.59
N GLN A 62 -13.14 -1.94 -3.07
CA GLN A 62 -13.55 -0.78 -3.88
C GLN A 62 -12.40 -0.15 -4.66
N ALA A 63 -11.17 -0.24 -4.13
CA ALA A 63 -9.96 0.23 -4.80
C ALA A 63 -9.31 -0.84 -5.71
N ASP A 64 -9.98 -1.97 -5.92
CA ASP A 64 -9.55 -3.08 -6.78
C ASP A 64 -8.24 -3.77 -6.35
N PHE A 65 -7.82 -3.60 -5.09
CA PHE A 65 -6.62 -4.26 -4.56
C PHE A 65 -6.89 -5.69 -4.10
N VAL A 66 -8.11 -5.98 -3.64
CA VAL A 66 -8.49 -7.29 -3.12
C VAL A 66 -9.79 -7.78 -3.73
N GLY A 67 -9.89 -9.09 -3.87
CA GLY A 67 -11.10 -9.82 -4.22
C GLY A 67 -11.37 -10.88 -3.18
N TRP A 68 -12.43 -11.65 -3.40
CA TRP A 68 -12.74 -12.77 -2.53
C TRP A 68 -13.37 -13.93 -3.27
N LYS A 69 -13.25 -15.11 -2.67
CA LYS A 69 -13.90 -16.35 -3.08
C LYS A 69 -14.40 -17.11 -1.86
N MET A 70 -15.34 -18.03 -2.07
CA MET A 70 -15.80 -18.93 -1.02
C MET A 70 -14.96 -20.20 -1.00
N ARG A 71 -14.47 -20.59 0.18
CA ARG A 71 -13.99 -21.93 0.47
C ARG A 71 -15.14 -22.74 1.06
N ASP A 72 -15.42 -23.89 0.43
CA ASP A 72 -16.46 -24.85 0.83
C ASP A 72 -17.85 -24.22 1.03
N ASN A 73 -18.17 -23.15 0.28
CA ASN A 73 -19.40 -22.34 0.40
C ASN A 73 -19.68 -21.76 1.80
N LYS A 74 -18.71 -21.80 2.72
CA LYS A 74 -18.88 -21.37 4.12
C LYS A 74 -17.93 -20.27 4.54
N THR A 75 -16.70 -20.26 4.02
CA THR A 75 -15.67 -19.32 4.45
C THR A 75 -15.29 -18.37 3.33
N LYS A 76 -15.43 -17.06 3.57
CA LYS A 76 -14.94 -16.03 2.65
C LYS A 76 -13.41 -15.91 2.78
N LEU A 77 -12.69 -16.18 1.69
CA LEU A 77 -11.25 -15.97 1.58
C LEU A 77 -10.99 -14.75 0.70
N PHE A 78 -10.16 -13.84 1.19
CA PHE A 78 -9.69 -12.68 0.46
C PHE A 78 -8.37 -13.00 -0.22
N HIS A 79 -8.14 -12.37 -1.38
CA HIS A 79 -6.91 -12.51 -2.16
C HIS A 79 -6.54 -11.16 -2.78
N ILE A 80 -5.25 -10.97 -3.08
CA ILE A 80 -4.82 -9.81 -3.89
C ILE A 80 -5.39 -9.97 -5.30
N LYS A 81 -5.86 -8.86 -5.88
CA LYS A 81 -6.13 -8.76 -7.31
C LYS A 81 -4.91 -8.18 -8.01
N ASN A 82 -4.57 -8.77 -9.14
CA ASN A 82 -3.66 -8.19 -10.13
C ASN A 82 -4.47 -7.93 -11.39
N PRO A 83 -5.25 -6.84 -11.45
CA PRO A 83 -5.96 -6.50 -12.67
C PRO A 83 -4.95 -6.24 -13.80
N GLU A 84 -5.27 -6.62 -15.04
CA GLU A 84 -4.42 -6.35 -16.20
C GLU A 84 -4.24 -4.84 -16.48
N LYS A 85 -5.22 -4.04 -16.06
CA LYS A 85 -5.25 -2.58 -16.19
C LYS A 85 -5.53 -1.94 -14.82
N PRO A 86 -4.55 -1.97 -13.88
CA PRO A 86 -4.75 -1.40 -12.55
C PRO A 86 -4.93 0.12 -12.64
N GLU A 87 -5.80 0.69 -11.82
CA GLU A 87 -5.81 2.14 -11.61
C GLU A 87 -4.58 2.59 -10.80
N ALA A 88 -4.15 1.74 -9.85
CA ALA A 88 -2.96 1.93 -9.08
C ALA A 88 -2.31 0.60 -8.65
N THR A 89 -1.00 0.62 -8.48
CA THR A 89 -0.22 -0.47 -7.87
C THR A 89 0.48 0.08 -6.63
N VAL A 90 0.48 -0.69 -5.54
CA VAL A 90 1.12 -0.26 -4.30
C VAL A 90 2.14 -1.30 -3.85
N ILE A 91 3.37 -0.83 -3.64
CA ILE A 91 4.47 -1.61 -3.09
C ILE A 91 4.65 -1.17 -1.64
N VAL A 92 4.38 -2.08 -0.72
CA VAL A 92 4.62 -1.89 0.71
C VAL A 92 5.91 -2.63 1.09
N LEU A 93 6.83 -1.92 1.71
CA LEU A 93 8.08 -2.44 2.25
C LEU A 93 8.09 -2.17 3.76
N ASP A 94 8.25 -3.22 4.56
CA ASP A 94 8.47 -3.06 5.99
C ASP A 94 9.96 -3.12 6.37
N LYS A 95 10.23 -3.04 7.67
CA LYS A 95 11.58 -3.06 8.22
C LYS A 95 12.36 -4.32 7.82
N ASN A 96 11.70 -5.47 7.72
CA ASN A 96 12.34 -6.72 7.35
C ASN A 96 12.64 -6.77 5.85
N ASP A 97 11.71 -6.29 5.01
CA ASP A 97 11.90 -6.17 3.57
C ASP A 97 13.09 -5.24 3.25
N ILE A 98 13.13 -4.08 3.93
CA ILE A 98 14.20 -3.09 3.82
C ILE A 98 15.54 -3.66 4.28
N LYS A 99 15.59 -4.30 5.46
CA LYS A 99 16.82 -4.91 5.98
C LYS A 99 17.36 -5.99 5.04
N SER A 100 16.50 -6.88 4.55
CA SER A 100 16.88 -7.99 3.68
C SER A 100 17.36 -7.51 2.30
N ASN A 101 16.94 -6.31 1.88
CA ASN A 101 17.29 -5.72 0.60
C ASN A 101 18.08 -4.41 0.72
N LYS A 102 18.83 -4.19 1.82
CA LYS A 102 19.43 -2.89 2.18
C LYS A 102 20.17 -2.20 1.04
N LYS A 103 20.99 -2.94 0.27
CA LYS A 103 21.73 -2.39 -0.87
C LYS A 103 20.81 -1.90 -1.99
N ARG A 104 19.80 -2.69 -2.37
CA ARG A 104 18.84 -2.34 -3.43
C ARG A 104 17.94 -1.19 -2.99
N PHE A 105 17.51 -1.19 -1.73
CA PHE A 105 16.72 -0.11 -1.17
C PHE A 105 17.50 1.21 -1.16
N LYS A 106 18.78 1.20 -0.74
CA LYS A 106 19.64 2.39 -0.84
C LYS A 106 19.81 2.88 -2.28
N ALA A 107 19.97 1.99 -3.25
CA ALA A 107 20.06 2.37 -4.66
C ALA A 107 18.76 3.05 -5.16
N LEU A 108 17.59 2.52 -4.78
CA LEU A 108 16.30 3.14 -5.09
C LEU A 108 16.21 4.56 -4.51
N LEU A 109 16.63 4.75 -3.26
CA LEU A 109 16.58 6.06 -2.60
C LEU A 109 17.52 7.10 -3.23
N ASN A 110 18.69 6.66 -3.71
CA ASN A 110 19.58 7.53 -4.48
C ASN A 110 18.90 8.03 -5.77
N ILE A 111 18.28 7.11 -6.52
CA ILE A 111 17.54 7.46 -7.74
C ILE A 111 16.40 8.44 -7.42
N LEU A 112 15.66 8.21 -6.35
CA LEU A 112 14.59 9.13 -5.92
C LEU A 112 15.15 10.51 -5.53
N SER A 113 16.32 10.56 -4.88
CA SER A 113 16.96 11.83 -4.52
C SER A 113 17.40 12.62 -5.76
N GLU A 114 17.91 11.93 -6.79
CA GLU A 114 18.22 12.53 -8.09
C GLU A 114 16.98 13.09 -8.77
N ILE A 115 15.86 12.35 -8.76
CA ILE A 115 14.59 12.79 -9.35
C ILE A 115 14.02 14.02 -8.64
N GLU A 116 14.03 14.03 -7.30
CA GLU A 116 13.52 15.15 -6.49
C GLU A 116 14.49 16.34 -6.44
N GLY A 117 15.74 16.16 -6.87
CA GLY A 117 16.81 17.15 -6.77
C GLY A 117 17.20 17.46 -5.33
N LYS A 118 16.89 16.57 -4.38
CA LYS A 118 17.15 16.73 -2.94
C LYS A 118 17.39 15.36 -2.30
N ASP A 119 18.29 15.33 -1.33
CA ASP A 119 18.51 14.13 -0.53
C ASP A 119 17.29 13.79 0.33
N ILE A 120 16.93 12.52 0.33
CA ILE A 120 15.96 11.98 1.29
C ILE A 120 16.66 11.86 2.66
N PRO A 121 16.10 12.43 3.74
CA PRO A 121 16.76 12.47 5.05
C PRO A 121 16.77 11.12 5.77
N ASP A 122 17.75 10.95 6.68
CA ASP A 122 17.78 9.88 7.69
C ASP A 122 17.60 8.45 7.13
N PHE A 123 18.26 8.14 6.00
CA PHE A 123 18.11 6.86 5.28
C PHE A 123 18.12 5.59 6.14
N ASP A 124 19.06 5.48 7.06
CA ASP A 124 19.21 4.29 7.91
C ASP A 124 18.10 4.16 8.98
N LYS A 125 17.28 5.20 9.18
CA LYS A 125 16.13 5.19 10.11
C LYS A 125 14.81 4.85 9.42
N ILE A 126 14.77 4.72 8.10
CA ILE A 126 13.54 4.36 7.37
C ILE A 126 13.13 2.94 7.77
N THR A 127 11.95 2.84 8.39
CA THR A 127 11.41 1.56 8.87
C THR A 127 10.34 0.99 7.95
N ASN A 128 9.69 1.83 7.14
CA ASN A 128 8.66 1.44 6.20
C ASN A 128 8.73 2.35 4.97
N ALA A 129 8.33 1.83 3.81
CA ALA A 129 8.16 2.62 2.60
C ALA A 129 6.94 2.12 1.82
N GLU A 130 6.18 3.07 1.27
CA GLU A 130 5.02 2.80 0.43
C GLU A 130 5.22 3.53 -0.90
N ILE A 131 5.23 2.77 -2.00
CA ILE A 131 5.41 3.33 -3.34
C ILE A 131 4.13 3.07 -4.12
N CYS A 132 3.49 4.15 -4.58
CA CYS A 132 2.26 4.10 -5.36
C CYS A 132 2.54 4.47 -6.81
N PHE A 133 2.19 3.58 -7.73
CA PHE A 133 2.14 3.87 -9.16
C PHE A 133 0.68 4.07 -9.58
N TYR A 134 0.42 5.08 -10.40
CA TYR A 134 -0.91 5.33 -10.97
C TYR A 134 -0.86 5.23 -12.47
N TYR A 135 -1.89 4.62 -13.03
CA TYR A 135 -1.99 4.43 -14.46
C TYR A 135 -3.12 5.31 -15.00
N SER A 136 -2.87 5.94 -16.14
CA SER A 136 -3.94 6.54 -16.93
C SER A 136 -4.77 5.43 -17.55
N ARG A 137 -6.09 5.48 -17.41
CA ARG A 137 -6.99 4.63 -18.20
C ARG A 137 -6.80 5.02 -19.67
N LYS A 138 -6.39 4.07 -20.52
CA LYS A 138 -6.43 4.22 -21.98
C LYS A 138 -7.86 4.13 -22.47
#